data_AF-A0AAV1APP6-F1
#
_entry.id   AF-A0AAV1APP6-F1
#
_cell.length_a   1.000
_cell.length_b   1.000
_cell.length_c   1.000
_cell.angle_alpha   90.00
_cell.angle_beta   90.00
_cell.angle_gamma   90.00
#
_symmetry.space_group_name_H-M   'P 1'
#
loop_
_entity.id
_entity.type
_entity.pdbx_description
1 polymer ?
#
loop_
_entity_poly.entity_id
_entity_poly.type
_entity_poly.pdbx_seq_one_letter_code
_entity_poly.pdbx_strand_id
1 'polypeptide(L)'
;MGTETASMDQITEPLIQEPQTTNSKSEFLSEPVPEWKEQITVRGLVVSAVLGCLFCIITHKLNLTVGIIPSLNVAAGLLGFFFVKTWTGLLTKIGVLTKPFTRQENTVIQTCVVACYGLAFSGGFGSSLIAMDQKTYELIGPDYPGNRAEDVKNPGLGWMIGFMFVVSFLGLFSLVPLRKVMVLDYKLTYPSGTATAMLINSFHTKTGAELAGNQVRQLGKYLSMSFFWSCFKWFFSGIGDSCGFDNFPSFGLTLFKNTFYFDFSPTYVGCGLICPHIVNCSVFLGAIISWGFLWPFVTKHAGDWYPADLANNDFKGLYGYKVFISIAIILGDGIYNLVKIIVITIREMLRTRSIQNSLPVVTEVPEGDSSELQLEEKKRAEIFLKDGIPTWFAASGYVGLAAISIGSQIGVLHPHTVRSVFSSLRQQLAQTEG
;
A
#
# COMPACT_ATOMS: atom_id res chain seq x y z
N MET A 1 9.52 -53.29 1.83
CA MET A 1 8.14 -52.94 2.25
C MET A 1 8.18 -51.50 2.69
N GLY A 2 8.02 -50.59 1.73
CA GLY A 2 8.16 -49.14 1.91
C GLY A 2 6.81 -48.50 2.13
N THR A 3 6.75 -47.60 3.10
CA THR A 3 5.61 -46.79 3.51
C THR A 3 5.36 -45.65 2.53
N GLU A 4 4.12 -45.56 2.04
CA GLU A 4 3.58 -44.47 1.24
C GLU A 4 3.42 -43.20 2.09
N THR A 5 4.13 -42.13 1.72
CA THR A 5 3.78 -40.76 2.08
C THR A 5 3.00 -40.18 0.90
N ALA A 6 1.69 -40.01 1.08
CA ALA A 6 0.81 -39.35 0.15
C ALA A 6 1.25 -37.89 -0.08
N SER A 7 1.50 -37.56 -1.35
CA SER A 7 1.81 -36.24 -1.86
C SER A 7 0.62 -35.30 -1.66
N MET A 8 0.91 -34.14 -1.07
CA MET A 8 0.01 -33.02 -0.94
C MET A 8 -0.20 -32.39 -2.32
N ASP A 9 -1.28 -32.76 -2.97
CA ASP A 9 -1.66 -32.29 -4.31
C ASP A 9 -1.88 -30.78 -4.34
N GLN A 10 -1.10 -30.17 -5.22
CA GLN A 10 -1.31 -28.95 -6.00
C GLN A 10 -2.74 -28.38 -6.00
N ILE A 11 -2.99 -27.34 -5.21
CA ILE A 11 -4.11 -26.41 -5.45
C ILE A 11 -3.63 -24.97 -5.23
N THR A 12 -2.76 -24.45 -6.10
CA THR A 12 -2.56 -22.99 -6.29
C THR A 12 -2.09 -22.61 -7.72
N GLU A 13 -2.14 -23.51 -8.71
CA GLU A 13 -1.73 -23.20 -10.09
C GLU A 13 -2.90 -23.29 -11.09
N PRO A 14 -3.63 -22.19 -11.29
CA PRO A 14 -4.19 -21.94 -12.62
C PRO A 14 -3.76 -20.59 -13.21
N LEU A 15 -2.87 -19.84 -12.53
CA LEU A 15 -2.38 -18.54 -13.02
C LEU A 15 -1.01 -18.61 -13.73
N ILE A 16 -0.34 -19.76 -13.68
CA ILE A 16 0.87 -20.01 -14.47
C ILE A 16 0.45 -20.94 -15.60
N GLN A 17 -0.13 -20.34 -16.64
CA GLN A 17 -0.18 -21.01 -17.92
C GLN A 17 1.27 -21.22 -18.35
N GLU A 18 1.66 -22.47 -18.65
CA GLU A 18 2.94 -22.80 -19.28
C GLU A 18 3.25 -21.79 -20.39
N PRO A 19 4.52 -21.41 -20.60
CA PRO A 19 4.88 -20.42 -21.61
C PRO A 19 4.44 -20.93 -22.98
N GLN A 20 3.29 -20.45 -23.45
CA GLN A 20 2.81 -20.75 -24.78
C GLN A 20 3.87 -20.28 -25.77
N THR A 21 4.34 -21.25 -26.56
CA THR A 21 5.01 -21.15 -27.87
C THR A 21 5.78 -19.86 -28.14
N THR A 22 7.10 -20.02 -28.31
CA THR A 22 8.12 -19.08 -28.81
C THR A 22 7.62 -18.04 -29.84
N ASN A 23 6.61 -18.34 -30.65
CA ASN A 23 5.99 -17.42 -31.60
C ASN A 23 5.28 -16.20 -30.98
N SER A 24 4.64 -16.29 -29.80
CA SER A 24 3.94 -15.12 -29.22
C SER A 24 4.90 -14.12 -28.58
N LYS A 25 6.05 -14.57 -28.08
CA LYS A 25 7.10 -13.68 -27.52
C LYS A 25 7.75 -12.80 -28.60
N SER A 26 7.95 -13.36 -29.80
CA SER A 26 8.50 -12.68 -30.97
C SER A 26 7.60 -11.54 -31.47
N GLU A 27 6.27 -11.74 -31.45
CA GLU A 27 5.29 -10.71 -31.85
C GLU A 27 5.27 -9.51 -30.87
N PHE A 28 5.48 -9.75 -29.57
CA PHE A 28 5.52 -8.70 -28.54
C PHE A 28 6.74 -7.77 -28.60
N LEU A 29 7.83 -8.19 -29.23
CA LEU A 29 9.07 -7.41 -29.37
C LEU A 29 9.16 -6.64 -30.68
N SER A 30 8.21 -6.87 -31.58
CA SER A 30 8.19 -6.30 -32.93
C SER A 30 7.38 -5.00 -33.01
N GLU A 31 6.55 -4.69 -32.01
CA GLU A 31 5.83 -3.42 -31.95
C GLU A 31 6.73 -2.30 -31.38
N PRO A 32 6.89 -1.17 -32.09
CA PRO A 32 7.63 -0.03 -31.57
C PRO A 32 6.94 0.49 -30.30
N VAL A 33 7.67 0.52 -29.18
CA VAL A 33 7.17 1.10 -27.94
C VAL A 33 6.99 2.61 -28.17
N PRO A 34 5.78 3.16 -28.00
CA PRO A 34 5.54 4.59 -28.21
C PRO A 34 6.32 5.41 -27.19
N GLU A 35 6.68 6.65 -27.56
CA GLU A 35 7.39 7.55 -26.65
C GLU A 35 6.56 7.85 -25.40
N TRP A 36 7.20 8.21 -24.28
CA TRP A 36 6.51 8.45 -23.01
C TRP A 36 5.37 9.49 -23.13
N LYS A 37 5.52 10.49 -24.01
CA LYS A 37 4.48 11.50 -24.28
C LYS A 37 3.24 10.92 -24.93
N GLU A 38 3.40 9.88 -25.74
CA GLU A 38 2.31 9.21 -26.44
C GLU A 38 1.64 8.14 -25.57
N GLN A 39 2.32 7.67 -24.52
CA GLN A 39 1.76 6.78 -23.49
C GLN A 39 0.79 7.52 -22.56
N ILE A 40 1.00 8.83 -22.35
CA ILE A 40 0.11 9.68 -21.56
C ILE A 40 -1.02 10.17 -22.46
N THR A 41 -2.20 9.56 -22.31
CA THR A 41 -3.40 9.95 -23.05
C THR A 41 -4.34 10.77 -22.18
N VAL A 42 -5.06 11.72 -22.78
CA VAL A 42 -6.07 12.52 -22.07
C VAL A 42 -7.18 11.62 -21.51
N ARG A 43 -7.63 10.62 -22.28
CA ARG A 43 -8.62 9.64 -21.81
C ARG A 43 -8.12 8.84 -20.60
N GLY A 44 -6.84 8.44 -20.61
CA GLY A 44 -6.22 7.73 -19.50
C GLY A 44 -6.14 8.60 -18.25
N LEU A 45 -5.78 9.88 -18.39
CA LEU A 45 -5.76 10.85 -17.29
C LEU A 45 -7.15 11.11 -16.70
N VAL A 46 -8.18 11.20 -17.53
CA VAL A 46 -9.57 11.37 -17.06
C VAL A 46 -10.03 10.12 -16.30
N VAL A 47 -9.79 8.93 -16.87
CA VAL A 47 -10.14 7.66 -16.20
C VAL A 47 -9.36 7.49 -14.90
N SER A 48 -8.07 7.83 -14.88
CA SER A 48 -7.25 7.74 -13.68
C SER A 48 -7.63 8.77 -12.62
N ALA A 49 -8.11 9.96 -12.99
CA ALA A 49 -8.64 10.93 -12.03
C ALA A 49 -9.94 10.45 -11.38
N VAL A 50 -10.87 9.89 -12.16
CA VAL A 50 -12.15 9.36 -11.66
C VAL A 50 -11.90 8.14 -10.75
N LEU A 51 -11.11 7.18 -11.23
CA LEU A 51 -10.73 6.02 -10.43
C LEU A 51 -9.89 6.43 -9.20
N GLY A 52 -8.94 7.35 -9.36
CA GLY A 52 -8.14 7.87 -8.26
C GLY A 52 -8.99 8.46 -7.16
N CYS A 53 -10.00 9.28 -7.49
CA CYS A 53 -10.96 9.81 -6.52
C CYS A 53 -11.73 8.70 -5.79
N LEU A 54 -12.27 7.72 -6.53
CA LEU A 54 -12.98 6.57 -5.96
C LEU A 54 -12.10 5.78 -4.97
N PHE A 55 -10.88 5.43 -5.38
CA PHE A 55 -9.94 4.69 -4.56
C PHE A 55 -9.46 5.50 -3.36
N CYS A 56 -9.30 6.82 -3.48
CA CYS A 56 -9.00 7.69 -2.34
C CYS A 56 -10.11 7.65 -1.27
N ILE A 57 -11.38 7.67 -1.67
CA ILE A 57 -12.52 7.58 -0.74
C ILE A 57 -12.50 6.23 -0.01
N ILE A 58 -12.32 5.14 -0.75
CA ILE A 58 -12.22 3.79 -0.19
C ILE A 58 -11.06 3.72 0.81
N THR A 59 -9.89 4.21 0.42
CA THR A 59 -8.68 4.21 1.25
C THR A 59 -8.87 5.05 2.51
N HIS A 60 -9.49 6.24 2.45
CA HIS A 60 -9.78 7.04 3.65
C HIS A 60 -10.69 6.28 4.62
N LYS A 61 -11.76 5.65 4.10
CA LYS A 61 -12.66 4.84 4.93
C LYS A 61 -11.88 3.71 5.61
N LEU A 62 -11.12 2.94 4.84
CA LEU A 62 -10.34 1.82 5.38
C LEU A 62 -9.28 2.29 6.39
N ASN A 63 -8.64 3.43 6.14
CA ASN A 63 -7.65 4.01 7.04
C ASN A 63 -8.29 4.38 8.40
N LEU A 64 -9.46 5.01 8.39
CA LEU A 64 -10.16 5.44 9.60
C LEU A 64 -10.83 4.29 10.36
N THR A 65 -11.28 3.23 9.68
CA THR A 65 -11.99 2.11 10.34
C THR A 65 -11.10 0.94 10.70
N VAL A 66 -10.15 0.57 9.83
CA VAL A 66 -9.34 -0.65 9.97
C VAL A 66 -7.87 -0.33 10.28
N GLY A 67 -7.37 0.81 9.81
CA GLY A 67 -5.95 1.18 9.92
C GLY A 67 -5.00 0.33 9.06
N ILE A 68 -5.52 -0.65 8.31
CA ILE A 68 -4.78 -1.52 7.40
C ILE A 68 -5.43 -1.47 6.02
N ILE A 69 -4.63 -1.22 4.98
CA ILE A 69 -5.10 -1.16 3.60
C ILE A 69 -4.44 -2.26 2.76
N PRO A 70 -5.24 -3.14 2.11
CA PRO A 70 -4.71 -4.13 1.19
C PRO A 70 -4.17 -3.47 -0.09
N SER A 71 -3.31 -4.18 -0.82
CA SER A 71 -2.84 -3.70 -2.13
C SER A 71 -3.98 -3.69 -3.14
N LEU A 72 -4.25 -2.51 -3.72
CA LEU A 72 -5.31 -2.29 -4.69
C LEU A 72 -4.79 -2.18 -6.14
N ASN A 73 -3.52 -2.52 -6.36
CA ASN A 73 -2.82 -2.42 -7.66
C ASN A 73 -3.52 -3.19 -8.79
N VAL A 74 -3.94 -4.44 -8.50
CA VAL A 74 -4.63 -5.33 -9.44
C VAL A 74 -5.99 -4.76 -9.83
N ALA A 75 -6.74 -4.26 -8.86
CA ALA A 75 -8.06 -3.66 -9.08
C ALA A 75 -7.96 -2.39 -9.94
N ALA A 76 -6.95 -1.55 -9.69
CA ALA A 76 -6.68 -0.36 -10.48
C ALA A 76 -6.37 -0.69 -11.95
N GLY A 77 -5.54 -1.72 -12.22
CA GLY A 77 -5.21 -2.16 -13.59
C GLY A 77 -6.38 -2.81 -14.34
N LEU A 78 -7.21 -3.59 -13.66
CA LEU A 78 -8.41 -4.22 -14.24
C LEU A 78 -9.50 -3.18 -14.57
N LEU A 79 -9.81 -2.30 -13.61
CA LEU A 79 -10.81 -1.25 -13.82
C LEU A 79 -10.34 -0.22 -14.84
N GLY A 80 -9.07 0.16 -14.83
CA GLY A 80 -8.47 1.03 -15.85
C GLY A 80 -8.68 0.48 -17.26
N PHE A 81 -8.38 -0.81 -17.47
CA PHE A 81 -8.63 -1.50 -18.74
C PHE A 81 -10.12 -1.43 -19.14
N PHE A 82 -11.02 -1.76 -18.20
CA PHE A 82 -12.45 -1.78 -18.48
C PHE A 82 -13.02 -0.41 -18.83
N PHE A 83 -12.68 0.63 -18.07
CA PHE A 83 -13.20 1.99 -18.31
C PHE A 83 -12.69 2.56 -19.64
N VAL A 84 -11.40 2.38 -19.96
CA VAL A 84 -10.88 2.86 -21.26
C VAL A 84 -11.42 2.05 -22.42
N LYS A 85 -11.61 0.73 -22.28
CA LYS A 85 -12.21 -0.11 -23.32
C LYS A 85 -13.69 0.25 -23.55
N THR A 86 -14.42 0.54 -22.49
CA THR A 86 -15.81 1.01 -22.58
C THR A 86 -15.88 2.38 -23.25
N TRP A 87 -14.99 3.30 -22.86
CA TRP A 87 -14.87 4.63 -23.45
C TRP A 87 -14.55 4.59 -24.95
N THR A 88 -13.57 3.78 -25.35
CA THR A 88 -13.20 3.61 -26.77
C THR A 88 -14.28 2.90 -27.58
N GLY A 89 -14.95 1.90 -27.01
CA GLY A 89 -16.10 1.25 -27.65
C GLY A 89 -17.27 2.21 -27.87
N LEU A 90 -17.54 3.10 -26.91
CA LEU A 90 -18.60 4.10 -27.02
C LEU A 90 -18.26 5.18 -28.07
N LEU A 91 -17.01 5.66 -28.10
CA LEU A 91 -16.55 6.62 -29.11
C LEU A 91 -16.51 6.03 -30.52
N THR A 92 -16.13 4.77 -30.67
CA THR A 92 -16.14 4.08 -31.97
C THR A 92 -17.56 3.93 -32.49
N LYS A 93 -18.55 3.66 -31.62
CA LYS A 93 -19.97 3.66 -31.98
C LYS A 93 -20.49 5.03 -32.41
N ILE A 94 -19.88 6.11 -31.90
CA ILE A 94 -20.22 7.50 -32.26
C ILE A 94 -19.46 7.94 -33.54
N GLY A 95 -18.61 7.08 -34.12
CA GLY A 95 -17.89 7.35 -35.37
C GLY A 95 -16.59 8.14 -35.20
N VAL A 96 -16.11 8.33 -33.96
CA VAL A 96 -14.83 8.99 -33.69
C VAL A 96 -13.70 7.98 -33.80
N LEU A 97 -12.73 8.24 -34.68
CA LEU A 97 -11.53 7.41 -34.82
C LEU A 97 -10.67 7.50 -33.55
N THR A 98 -10.74 6.49 -32.69
CA THR A 98 -9.93 6.43 -31.48
C THR A 98 -8.64 5.65 -31.70
N LYS A 99 -7.51 6.18 -31.21
CA LYS A 99 -6.24 5.44 -31.14
C LYS A 99 -6.42 4.11 -30.39
N PRO A 100 -5.74 3.02 -30.81
CA PRO A 100 -5.82 1.73 -30.12
C PRO A 100 -5.34 1.85 -28.67
N PHE A 101 -5.94 1.06 -27.77
CA PHE A 101 -5.58 1.06 -26.36
C PHE A 101 -4.35 0.18 -26.13
N THR A 102 -3.27 0.77 -25.60
CA THR A 102 -1.97 0.10 -25.41
C THR A 102 -1.79 -0.35 -23.96
N ARG A 103 -0.87 -1.30 -23.75
CA ARG A 103 -0.56 -1.84 -22.40
C ARG A 103 0.09 -0.80 -21.52
N GLN A 104 0.94 0.03 -22.15
CA GLN A 104 1.67 1.14 -21.56
C GLN A 104 0.69 2.19 -21.04
N GLU A 105 -0.34 2.52 -21.82
CA GLU A 105 -1.42 3.41 -21.37
C GLU A 105 -2.14 2.83 -20.14
N ASN A 106 -2.43 1.52 -20.11
CA ASN A 106 -3.03 0.89 -18.93
C ASN A 106 -2.12 0.94 -17.70
N THR A 107 -0.80 0.74 -17.89
CA THR A 107 0.20 0.87 -16.82
C THR A 107 0.27 2.30 -16.28
N VAL A 108 0.19 3.31 -17.15
CA VAL A 108 0.14 4.73 -16.72
C VAL A 108 -1.11 4.99 -15.88
N ILE A 109 -2.28 4.51 -16.31
CA ILE A 109 -3.54 4.65 -15.55
C ILE A 109 -3.41 3.99 -14.18
N GLN A 110 -2.95 2.74 -14.15
CA GLN A 110 -2.74 1.99 -12.92
C GLN A 110 -1.78 2.73 -11.98
N THR A 111 -0.67 3.25 -12.50
CA THR A 111 0.31 4.01 -11.71
C THR A 111 -0.29 5.29 -11.14
N CYS A 112 -1.05 6.05 -11.94
CA CYS A 112 -1.74 7.26 -11.48
C CYS A 112 -2.74 6.97 -10.35
N VAL A 113 -3.58 5.94 -10.51
CA VAL A 113 -4.56 5.56 -9.48
C VAL A 113 -3.85 5.13 -8.19
N VAL A 114 -2.78 4.33 -8.31
CA VAL A 114 -1.97 3.88 -7.17
C VAL A 114 -1.28 5.04 -6.46
N ALA A 115 -0.76 6.02 -7.21
CA ALA A 115 -0.20 7.22 -6.63
C ALA A 115 -1.26 8.02 -5.85
N CYS A 116 -2.46 8.21 -6.43
CA CYS A 116 -3.54 8.95 -5.77
C CYS A 116 -3.94 8.32 -4.43
N TYR A 117 -4.29 7.03 -4.41
CA TYR A 117 -4.70 6.40 -3.16
C TYR A 117 -3.52 6.16 -2.21
N GLY A 118 -2.32 5.96 -2.74
CA GLY A 118 -1.10 5.85 -1.94
C GLY A 118 -0.88 7.10 -1.10
N LEU A 119 -1.06 8.28 -1.70
CA LEU A 119 -1.02 9.56 -0.99
C LEU A 119 -2.17 9.73 0.02
N ALA A 120 -3.36 9.23 -0.29
CA ALA A 120 -4.46 9.23 0.69
C ALA A 120 -4.11 8.42 1.96
N PHE A 121 -3.31 7.36 1.83
CA PHE A 121 -2.85 6.57 2.96
C PHE A 121 -1.61 7.17 3.65
N SER A 122 -0.52 7.35 2.91
CA SER A 122 0.78 7.77 3.46
C SER A 122 0.87 9.27 3.74
N GLY A 123 -0.07 10.07 3.22
CA GLY A 123 -0.13 11.51 3.42
C GLY A 123 -0.55 11.94 4.83
N GLY A 124 -0.83 11.00 5.72
CA GLY A 124 -1.19 11.29 7.12
C GLY A 124 -2.64 11.74 7.31
N PHE A 125 -3.50 11.61 6.29
CA PHE A 125 -4.91 11.99 6.36
C PHE A 125 -5.71 11.16 7.38
N GLY A 126 -5.27 9.94 7.72
CA GLY A 126 -5.90 9.12 8.77
C GLY A 126 -5.21 9.21 10.13
N SER A 127 -4.13 9.98 10.25
CA SER A 127 -3.29 10.02 11.45
C SER A 127 -2.83 11.43 11.77
N SER A 128 -1.63 11.83 11.34
CA SER A 128 -0.96 13.06 11.75
C SER A 128 -1.71 14.33 11.34
N LEU A 129 -2.34 14.37 10.16
CA LEU A 129 -3.09 15.55 9.72
C LEU A 129 -4.38 15.75 10.53
N ILE A 130 -5.05 14.67 10.93
CA ILE A 130 -6.24 14.75 11.80
C ILE A 130 -5.84 15.15 13.21
N ALA A 131 -4.70 14.64 13.70
CA ALA A 131 -4.20 14.96 15.04
C ALA A 131 -3.84 16.44 15.22
N MET A 132 -3.42 17.13 14.15
CA MET A 132 -3.10 18.57 14.19
C MET A 132 -4.34 19.48 14.15
N ASP A 133 -5.53 18.95 13.88
CA ASP A 133 -6.75 19.75 13.74
C ASP A 133 -7.29 20.25 15.09
N GLN A 134 -7.76 21.50 15.12
CA GLN A 134 -8.30 22.12 16.33
C GLN A 134 -9.51 21.38 16.89
N LYS A 135 -10.38 20.80 16.03
CA LYS A 135 -11.54 20.06 16.53
C LYS A 135 -11.12 18.80 17.25
N THR A 136 -10.09 18.12 16.75
CA THR A 136 -9.54 16.93 17.41
C THR A 136 -8.97 17.27 18.78
N TYR A 137 -8.25 18.40 18.88
CA TYR A 137 -7.73 18.91 20.16
C TYR A 137 -8.84 19.17 21.19
N GLU A 138 -9.91 19.86 20.77
CA GLU A 138 -11.05 20.21 21.62
C GLU A 138 -11.85 18.96 22.04
N LEU A 139 -11.99 17.96 21.15
CA LEU A 139 -12.67 16.70 21.43
C LEU A 139 -11.92 15.84 22.45
N ILE A 140 -10.58 15.84 22.42
CA ILE A 140 -9.75 15.09 23.37
C ILE A 140 -9.70 15.80 24.74
N GLY A 141 -9.78 17.13 24.73
CA GLY A 141 -9.73 17.97 25.93
C GLY A 141 -8.31 18.43 26.29
N PRO A 142 -8.15 19.67 26.80
CA PRO A 142 -6.84 20.26 27.08
C PRO A 142 -6.10 19.60 28.25
N ASP A 143 -6.81 18.89 29.12
CA ASP A 143 -6.26 18.24 30.31
C ASP A 143 -5.66 16.85 30.02
N TYR A 144 -5.75 16.38 28.77
CA TYR A 144 -5.24 15.07 28.40
C TYR A 144 -3.71 15.10 28.29
N PRO A 145 -2.98 14.22 29.00
CA PRO A 145 -1.52 14.24 29.03
C PRO A 145 -0.94 13.99 27.64
N GLY A 146 -0.18 14.95 27.12
CA GLY A 146 0.40 14.91 25.76
C GLY A 146 -0.43 15.62 24.69
N ASN A 147 -1.65 16.09 25.01
CA ASN A 147 -2.46 16.90 24.10
C ASN A 147 -2.17 18.39 24.35
N ARG A 148 -1.16 18.95 23.70
CA ARG A 148 -0.74 20.33 23.95
C ARG A 148 -1.31 21.28 22.90
N ALA A 149 -1.72 22.47 23.34
CA ALA A 149 -2.21 23.51 22.43
C ALA A 149 -1.15 23.96 21.39
N GLU A 150 0.14 23.71 21.67
CA GLU A 150 1.25 24.01 20.76
C GLU A 150 1.35 23.05 19.57
N ASP A 151 0.77 21.85 19.66
CA ASP A 151 0.79 20.84 18.59
C ASP A 151 -0.34 21.05 17.57
N VAL A 152 -1.25 21.98 17.87
CA VAL A 152 -2.43 22.27 17.05
C VAL A 152 -2.07 23.26 15.96
N LYS A 153 -2.24 22.82 14.71
CA LYS A 153 -2.05 23.66 13.53
C LYS A 153 -3.14 23.33 12.52
N ASN A 154 -4.11 24.23 12.40
CA ASN A 154 -5.16 24.12 11.39
C ASN A 154 -4.55 24.07 9.98
N PRO A 155 -4.61 22.90 9.31
CA PRO A 155 -3.95 22.74 8.03
C PRO A 155 -4.82 23.38 6.96
N GLY A 156 -4.49 24.62 6.56
CA GLY A 156 -5.13 25.26 5.42
C GLY A 156 -4.90 24.45 4.13
N LEU A 157 -5.86 24.45 3.21
CA LEU A 157 -5.82 23.65 1.98
C LEU A 157 -4.53 23.87 1.17
N GLY A 158 -4.06 25.12 1.05
CA GLY A 158 -2.80 25.43 0.37
C GLY A 158 -1.56 24.84 1.06
N TRP A 159 -1.54 24.81 2.40
CA TRP A 159 -0.46 24.19 3.16
C TRP A 159 -0.48 22.66 3.01
N MET A 160 -1.65 22.03 3.03
CA MET A 160 -1.80 20.60 2.78
C MET A 160 -1.31 20.21 1.39
N ILE A 161 -1.65 20.98 0.36
CA ILE A 161 -1.16 20.75 -1.00
C ILE A 161 0.38 20.86 -1.03
N GLY A 162 0.95 21.91 -0.42
CA GLY A 162 2.40 22.08 -0.35
C GLY A 162 3.11 20.95 0.40
N PHE A 163 2.55 20.52 1.54
CA PHE A 163 3.08 19.40 2.33
C PHE A 163 3.02 18.09 1.55
N MET A 164 1.88 17.78 0.93
CA MET A 164 1.74 16.59 0.06
C MET A 164 2.71 16.63 -1.10
N PHE A 165 2.90 17.79 -1.73
CA PHE A 165 3.84 17.96 -2.82
C PHE A 165 5.27 17.62 -2.37
N VAL A 166 5.75 18.18 -1.27
CA VAL A 166 7.10 17.93 -0.76
C VAL A 166 7.29 16.45 -0.41
N VAL A 167 6.36 15.84 0.34
CA VAL A 167 6.45 14.44 0.76
C VAL A 167 6.43 13.49 -0.45
N SER A 168 5.57 13.75 -1.44
CA SER A 168 5.45 12.90 -2.64
C SER A 168 6.71 12.96 -3.50
N PHE A 169 7.21 14.16 -3.77
CA PHE A 169 8.35 14.34 -4.68
C PHE A 169 9.67 13.92 -4.05
N LEU A 170 9.84 14.06 -2.73
CA LEU A 170 11.04 13.59 -2.04
C LEU A 170 11.26 12.10 -2.26
N GLY A 171 10.20 11.28 -2.12
CA GLY A 171 10.25 9.84 -2.38
C GLY A 171 10.56 9.51 -3.84
N LEU A 172 9.96 10.24 -4.78
CA LEU A 172 10.21 10.05 -6.22
C LEU A 172 11.67 10.32 -6.59
N PHE A 173 12.27 11.42 -6.12
CA PHE A 173 13.67 11.74 -6.42
C PHE A 173 14.65 10.75 -5.81
N SER A 174 14.35 10.19 -4.63
CA SER A 174 15.14 9.11 -4.02
C SER A 174 15.13 7.83 -4.87
N LEU A 175 14.01 7.53 -5.55
CA LEU A 175 13.86 6.32 -6.37
C LEU A 175 14.57 6.40 -7.73
N VAL A 176 14.80 7.59 -8.29
CA VAL A 176 15.45 7.74 -9.61
C VAL A 176 16.82 7.03 -9.69
N PRO A 177 17.79 7.25 -8.78
CA PRO A 177 19.07 6.56 -8.83
C PRO A 177 18.93 5.06 -8.51
N LEU A 178 18.03 4.70 -7.59
CA LEU A 178 17.81 3.32 -7.16
C LEU A 178 17.21 2.46 -8.28
N ARG A 179 16.37 3.04 -9.15
CA ARG A 179 15.70 2.33 -10.24
C ARG A 179 16.68 1.60 -11.16
N LYS A 180 17.79 2.25 -11.56
CA LYS A 180 18.81 1.63 -12.42
C LYS A 180 19.48 0.46 -11.69
N VAL A 181 19.93 0.70 -10.47
CA VAL A 181 20.66 -0.27 -9.65
C VAL A 181 19.80 -1.50 -9.38
N MET A 182 18.56 -1.30 -8.93
CA MET A 182 17.69 -2.42 -8.54
C MET A 182 17.19 -3.24 -9.74
N VAL A 183 16.87 -2.58 -10.87
CA VAL A 183 16.26 -3.25 -12.03
C VAL A 183 17.30 -3.79 -13.02
N LEU A 184 18.32 -3.01 -13.37
CA LEU A 184 19.33 -3.42 -14.36
C LEU A 184 20.51 -4.13 -13.71
N ASP A 185 21.08 -3.57 -12.64
CA ASP A 185 22.34 -4.08 -12.07
C ASP A 185 22.10 -5.32 -11.19
N TYR A 186 21.12 -5.27 -10.29
CA TYR A 186 20.80 -6.39 -9.38
C TYR A 186 19.67 -7.31 -9.85
N LYS A 187 18.96 -6.95 -10.94
CA LYS A 187 17.83 -7.72 -11.51
C LYS A 187 16.83 -8.21 -10.44
N LEU A 188 16.52 -7.38 -9.45
CA LEU A 188 15.64 -7.76 -8.35
C LEU A 188 14.20 -7.97 -8.86
N THR A 189 13.62 -9.12 -8.51
CA THR A 189 12.22 -9.39 -8.84
C THR A 189 11.32 -8.63 -7.87
N TYR A 190 10.47 -7.76 -8.41
CA TYR A 190 9.42 -7.07 -7.64
C TYR A 190 8.11 -7.85 -7.76
N PRO A 191 7.78 -8.77 -6.84
CA PRO A 191 6.67 -9.70 -7.02
C PRO A 191 5.33 -9.01 -7.32
N SER A 192 5.00 -7.93 -6.60
CA SER A 192 3.77 -7.17 -6.87
C SER A 192 3.79 -6.45 -8.23
N GLY A 193 4.94 -5.91 -8.64
CA GLY A 193 5.09 -5.21 -9.92
C GLY A 193 5.03 -6.19 -11.10
N THR A 194 5.75 -7.30 -10.99
CA THR A 194 5.77 -8.39 -11.98
C THR A 194 4.38 -8.99 -12.16
N ALA A 195 3.66 -9.29 -11.08
CA ALA A 195 2.29 -9.80 -11.13
C ALA A 195 1.34 -8.81 -11.83
N THR A 196 1.46 -7.51 -11.53
CA THR A 196 0.65 -6.46 -12.18
C THR A 196 0.98 -6.35 -13.67
N ALA A 197 2.26 -6.43 -14.05
CA ALA A 197 2.68 -6.39 -15.45
C ALA A 197 2.18 -7.63 -16.23
N MET A 198 2.28 -8.83 -15.65
CA MET A 198 1.74 -10.07 -16.23
C MET A 198 0.22 -9.96 -16.42
N LEU A 199 -0.49 -9.43 -15.43
CA LEU A 199 -1.92 -9.20 -15.50
C LEU A 199 -2.30 -8.21 -16.61
N ILE A 200 -1.66 -7.04 -16.67
CA ILE A 200 -1.91 -6.05 -17.72
C ILE A 200 -1.63 -6.63 -19.11
N ASN A 201 -0.54 -7.38 -19.27
CA ASN A 201 -0.24 -8.09 -20.51
C ASN A 201 -1.36 -9.08 -20.86
N SER A 202 -1.87 -9.83 -19.89
CA SER A 202 -2.97 -10.78 -20.11
C SER A 202 -4.24 -10.09 -20.62
N PHE A 203 -4.61 -8.91 -20.10
CA PHE A 203 -5.83 -8.20 -20.52
C PHE A 203 -5.82 -7.77 -21.99
N HIS A 204 -4.64 -7.52 -22.56
CA HIS A 204 -4.48 -7.16 -23.97
C HIS A 204 -4.42 -8.38 -24.91
N THR A 205 -4.63 -9.59 -24.40
CA THR A 205 -4.85 -10.80 -25.23
C THR A 205 -6.34 -11.03 -25.47
N LYS A 206 -6.72 -11.74 -26.55
CA LYS A 206 -8.13 -12.03 -26.86
C LYS A 206 -8.82 -12.81 -25.74
N THR A 207 -8.14 -13.80 -25.17
CA THR A 207 -8.63 -14.62 -24.05
C THR A 207 -8.69 -13.82 -22.74
N GLY A 208 -7.66 -13.05 -22.41
CA GLY A 208 -7.64 -12.25 -21.19
C GLY A 208 -8.63 -11.08 -21.20
N ALA A 209 -8.96 -10.55 -22.37
CA ALA A 209 -10.00 -9.53 -22.51
C ALA A 209 -11.41 -10.06 -22.15
N GLU A 210 -11.71 -11.33 -22.45
CA GLU A 210 -12.97 -11.98 -22.07
C GLU A 210 -12.99 -12.28 -20.57
N LEU A 211 -11.89 -12.79 -20.02
CA LEU A 211 -11.72 -13.00 -18.58
C LEU A 211 -11.89 -11.71 -17.78
N ALA A 212 -11.29 -10.61 -18.24
CA ALA A 212 -11.46 -9.29 -17.63
C ALA A 212 -12.92 -8.84 -17.62
N GLY A 213 -13.65 -9.05 -18.72
CA GLY A 213 -15.08 -8.77 -18.80
C GLY A 213 -15.90 -9.58 -17.79
N ASN A 214 -15.59 -10.87 -17.66
CA ASN A 214 -16.22 -11.74 -16.66
C ASN A 214 -15.91 -11.30 -15.22
N GLN A 215 -14.66 -10.91 -14.93
CA GLN A 215 -14.26 -10.41 -13.61
C GLN A 215 -15.00 -9.12 -13.24
N VAL A 216 -15.09 -8.15 -14.17
CA VAL A 216 -15.84 -6.92 -13.93
C VAL A 216 -17.34 -7.19 -13.74
N ARG A 217 -17.91 -8.15 -14.49
CA ARG A 217 -19.30 -8.57 -14.27
C ARG A 217 -19.53 -9.14 -12.88
N GLN A 218 -18.59 -9.94 -12.36
CA GLN A 218 -18.66 -10.43 -10.99
C GLN A 218 -18.52 -9.28 -9.98
N LEU A 219 -17.57 -8.37 -10.20
CA LEU A 219 -17.40 -7.19 -9.36
C LEU A 219 -18.69 -6.35 -9.29
N GLY A 220 -19.35 -6.12 -10.42
CA GLY A 220 -20.64 -5.41 -10.48
C GLY A 220 -21.76 -6.11 -9.70
N LYS A 221 -21.82 -7.45 -9.75
CA LYS A 221 -22.79 -8.24 -8.95
C LYS A 221 -22.56 -8.09 -7.46
N TYR A 222 -21.31 -8.26 -7.01
CA TYR A 222 -20.97 -8.14 -5.59
C TYR A 222 -21.09 -6.70 -5.08
N LEU A 223 -20.77 -5.71 -5.91
CA LEU A 223 -20.99 -4.30 -5.59
C LEU A 223 -22.49 -4.01 -5.41
N SER A 224 -23.34 -4.54 -6.29
CA SER A 224 -24.80 -4.40 -6.17
C SER A 224 -25.32 -5.08 -4.90
N MET A 225 -24.88 -6.31 -4.63
CA MET A 225 -25.26 -7.04 -3.41
C MET A 225 -24.82 -6.30 -2.14
N SER A 226 -23.58 -5.79 -2.12
CA SER A 226 -23.03 -5.00 -1.02
C SER A 226 -23.76 -3.68 -0.84
N PHE A 227 -24.16 -3.03 -1.94
CA PHE A 227 -24.97 -1.81 -1.92
C PHE A 227 -26.34 -2.06 -1.30
N PHE A 228 -27.08 -3.07 -1.76
CA PHE A 228 -28.38 -3.41 -1.19
C PHE A 228 -28.29 -3.83 0.28
N TRP A 229 -27.26 -4.60 0.64
CA TRP A 229 -27.01 -4.95 2.04
C TRP A 229 -26.69 -3.72 2.89
N SER A 230 -25.87 -2.80 2.39
CA SER A 230 -25.55 -1.56 3.10
C SER A 230 -26.77 -0.66 3.26
N CYS A 231 -27.63 -0.55 2.24
CA CYS A 231 -28.91 0.14 2.32
C CYS A 231 -29.85 -0.51 3.35
N PHE A 232 -29.90 -1.85 3.38
CA PHE A 232 -30.64 -2.60 4.39
C PHE A 232 -30.11 -2.28 5.79
N LYS A 233 -28.80 -2.44 6.02
CA LYS A 233 -28.18 -2.12 7.33
C LYS A 233 -28.46 -0.68 7.76
N TRP A 234 -28.32 0.28 6.84
CA TRP A 234 -28.61 1.69 7.11
C TRP A 234 -30.08 1.92 7.50
N PHE A 235 -31.03 1.26 6.84
CA PHE A 235 -32.46 1.38 7.15
C PHE A 235 -32.82 0.80 8.54
N PHE A 236 -32.11 -0.24 8.98
CA PHE A 236 -32.33 -0.88 10.29
C PHE A 236 -31.40 -0.39 11.40
N SER A 237 -30.44 0.49 11.08
CA SER A 237 -29.62 1.16 12.08
C SER A 237 -30.45 2.31 12.66
N GLY A 238 -30.99 2.09 13.86
CA GLY A 238 -31.81 3.09 14.56
C GLY A 238 -31.00 4.34 14.94
N ILE A 239 -31.67 5.33 15.56
CA ILE A 239 -31.02 6.55 16.05
C ILE A 239 -30.15 6.19 17.27
N GLY A 240 -28.85 5.98 17.04
CA GLY A 240 -27.83 5.77 18.07
C GLY A 240 -26.74 4.80 17.66
N ASP A 241 -25.48 5.06 18.06
CA ASP A 241 -24.26 4.29 17.73
C ASP A 241 -24.24 2.82 18.23
N SER A 242 -25.33 2.36 18.84
CA SER A 242 -25.44 1.03 19.46
C SER A 242 -26.63 0.22 18.94
N CYS A 243 -27.30 0.67 17.88
CA CYS A 243 -28.52 0.06 17.35
C CYS A 243 -28.38 -0.36 15.89
N GLY A 244 -28.77 -1.61 15.59
CA GLY A 244 -28.80 -2.17 14.23
C GLY A 244 -28.27 -3.60 14.17
N PHE A 245 -28.22 -4.16 12.96
CA PHE A 245 -27.64 -5.49 12.70
C PHE A 245 -26.14 -5.59 13.03
N ASP A 246 -25.45 -4.45 13.11
CA ASP A 246 -24.03 -4.37 13.45
C ASP A 246 -23.76 -4.78 14.91
N ASN A 247 -24.75 -4.67 15.81
CA ASN A 247 -24.64 -5.06 17.22
C ASN A 247 -25.53 -6.26 17.57
N PHE A 248 -25.74 -7.19 16.64
CA PHE A 248 -26.59 -8.35 16.91
C PHE A 248 -25.87 -9.39 17.79
N PRO A 249 -26.40 -9.75 18.98
CA PRO A 249 -25.76 -10.70 19.90
C PRO A 249 -25.92 -12.15 19.43
N SER A 250 -25.25 -12.51 18.33
CA SER A 250 -25.37 -13.81 17.64
C SER A 250 -24.99 -15.01 18.51
N PHE A 251 -24.10 -14.82 19.48
CA PHE A 251 -23.61 -15.87 20.38
C PHE A 251 -24.11 -15.72 21.84
N GLY A 252 -25.08 -14.83 22.09
CA GLY A 252 -25.63 -14.56 23.42
C GLY A 252 -24.98 -13.38 24.16
N LEU A 253 -25.65 -12.90 25.21
CA LEU A 253 -25.30 -11.64 25.89
C LEU A 253 -23.94 -11.68 26.62
N THR A 254 -23.51 -12.84 27.12
CA THR A 254 -22.22 -12.99 27.81
C THR A 254 -21.04 -12.89 26.83
N LEU A 255 -21.16 -13.48 25.64
CA LEU A 255 -20.14 -13.40 24.58
C LEU A 255 -20.16 -12.02 23.91
N PHE A 256 -21.33 -11.40 23.78
CA PHE A 256 -21.46 -10.02 23.32
C PHE A 256 -20.70 -9.02 24.22
N LYS A 257 -20.73 -9.20 25.55
CA LYS A 257 -19.92 -8.40 26.49
C LYS A 257 -18.41 -8.53 26.28
N ASN A 258 -17.96 -9.68 25.77
CA ASN A 258 -16.57 -9.91 25.37
C ASN A 258 -16.33 -9.59 23.88
N THR A 259 -17.20 -8.81 23.25
CA THR A 259 -17.14 -8.38 21.83
C THR A 259 -17.14 -9.53 20.81
N PHE A 260 -17.63 -10.72 21.19
CA PHE A 260 -17.84 -11.83 20.26
C PHE A 260 -19.24 -11.76 19.64
N TYR A 261 -19.31 -11.20 18.43
CA TYR A 261 -20.52 -11.16 17.62
C TYR A 261 -20.20 -11.11 16.13
N PHE A 262 -21.20 -11.39 15.29
CA PHE A 262 -21.08 -11.21 13.84
C PHE A 262 -21.63 -9.85 13.41
N ASP A 263 -20.73 -8.97 12.97
CA ASP A 263 -21.05 -7.63 12.43
C ASP A 263 -21.51 -7.66 10.94
N PHE A 264 -21.32 -8.79 10.24
CA PHE A 264 -21.66 -8.97 8.81
C PHE A 264 -21.32 -7.75 7.92
N SER A 265 -20.18 -7.11 8.19
CA SER A 265 -19.75 -5.93 7.45
C SER A 265 -19.26 -6.33 6.05
N PRO A 266 -19.89 -5.84 4.97
CA PRO A 266 -19.42 -6.12 3.61
C PRO A 266 -18.01 -5.64 3.35
N THR A 267 -17.55 -4.65 4.11
CA THR A 267 -16.18 -4.11 3.98
C THR A 267 -15.16 -5.15 4.45
N TYR A 268 -15.40 -5.84 5.57
CA TYR A 268 -14.53 -6.92 6.05
C TYR A 268 -14.66 -8.19 5.23
N VAL A 269 -15.87 -8.51 4.74
CA VAL A 269 -16.06 -9.62 3.78
C VAL A 269 -15.26 -9.35 2.50
N GLY A 270 -15.36 -8.14 1.95
CA GLY A 270 -14.58 -7.71 0.78
C GLY A 270 -13.07 -7.75 1.01
N CYS A 271 -12.59 -7.24 2.15
CA CYS A 271 -11.18 -7.31 2.52
C CYS A 271 -10.69 -8.77 2.63
N GLY A 272 -11.49 -9.64 3.26
CA GLY A 272 -11.18 -11.07 3.35
C GLY A 272 -11.13 -11.78 2.00
N LEU A 273 -11.97 -11.40 1.02
CA LEU A 273 -11.91 -11.95 -0.33
C LEU A 273 -10.65 -11.53 -1.10
N ILE A 274 -10.05 -10.38 -0.77
CA ILE A 274 -8.83 -9.87 -1.40
C ILE A 274 -7.59 -10.49 -0.76
N CYS A 275 -7.61 -10.68 0.55
CA CYS A 275 -6.47 -11.19 1.31
C CYS A 275 -6.29 -12.71 1.12
N PRO A 276 -5.03 -13.22 1.06
CA PRO A 276 -4.77 -14.64 1.05
C PRO A 276 -5.42 -15.37 2.23
N HIS A 277 -5.90 -16.60 2.01
CA HIS A 277 -6.56 -17.38 3.06
C HIS A 277 -5.69 -17.58 4.30
N ILE A 278 -4.36 -17.69 4.13
CA ILE A 278 -3.43 -17.80 5.26
C ILE A 278 -3.46 -16.57 6.16
N VAL A 279 -3.60 -15.37 5.59
CA VAL A 279 -3.72 -14.12 6.34
C VAL A 279 -5.07 -14.11 7.07
N ASN A 280 -6.16 -14.45 6.39
CA ASN A 280 -7.49 -14.49 7.01
C ASN A 280 -7.55 -15.47 8.19
N CYS A 281 -6.99 -16.68 8.03
CA CYS A 281 -6.92 -17.68 9.09
C CYS A 281 -6.04 -17.19 10.25
N SER A 282 -4.93 -16.51 9.96
CA SER A 282 -4.02 -15.99 10.99
C SER A 282 -4.66 -14.84 11.78
N VAL A 283 -5.35 -13.92 11.10
CA VAL A 283 -6.11 -12.82 11.72
C VAL A 283 -7.25 -13.39 12.57
N PHE A 284 -7.95 -14.40 12.08
CA PHE A 284 -9.02 -15.07 12.83
C PHE A 284 -8.49 -15.77 14.10
N LEU A 285 -7.40 -16.53 13.98
CA LEU A 285 -6.75 -17.19 15.11
C LEU A 285 -6.22 -16.16 16.12
N GLY A 286 -5.60 -15.07 15.64
CA GLY A 286 -5.17 -13.95 16.47
C GLY A 286 -6.34 -13.29 17.20
N ALA A 287 -7.49 -13.11 16.55
CA ALA A 287 -8.69 -12.58 17.18
C ALA A 287 -9.23 -13.51 18.27
N ILE A 288 -9.23 -14.84 18.04
CA ILE A 288 -9.63 -15.83 19.05
C ILE A 288 -8.69 -15.79 20.26
N ILE A 289 -7.37 -15.78 20.05
CA ILE A 289 -6.41 -15.73 21.16
C ILE A 289 -6.54 -14.42 21.94
N SER A 290 -6.64 -13.30 21.22
CA SER A 290 -6.69 -11.97 21.80
C SER A 290 -7.98 -11.73 22.58
N TRP A 291 -9.13 -11.84 21.92
CA TRP A 291 -10.44 -11.57 22.54
C TRP A 291 -10.99 -12.73 23.36
N GLY A 292 -10.64 -13.97 23.00
CA GLY A 292 -11.13 -15.16 23.69
C GLY A 292 -10.33 -15.53 24.95
N PHE A 293 -9.03 -15.23 24.99
CA PHE A 293 -8.18 -15.63 26.11
C PHE A 293 -7.44 -14.46 26.77
N LEU A 294 -6.70 -13.66 25.98
CA LEU A 294 -5.80 -12.63 26.52
C LEU A 294 -6.56 -11.52 27.26
N TRP A 295 -7.57 -10.89 26.65
CA TRP A 295 -8.30 -9.78 27.30
C TRP A 295 -9.14 -10.22 28.51
N PRO A 296 -9.89 -11.34 28.45
CA PRO A 296 -10.58 -11.86 29.64
C PRO A 296 -9.61 -12.17 30.79
N PHE A 297 -8.43 -12.69 30.48
CA PHE A 297 -7.39 -12.98 31.46
C PHE A 297 -6.87 -11.70 32.14
N VAL A 298 -6.51 -10.69 31.35
CA VAL A 298 -6.04 -9.39 31.88
C VAL A 298 -7.14 -8.70 32.70
N THR A 299 -8.41 -8.79 32.27
CA THR A 299 -9.55 -8.20 32.98
C THR A 299 -9.76 -8.82 34.37
N LYS A 300 -9.46 -10.12 34.53
CA LYS A 300 -9.56 -10.80 35.84
C LYS A 300 -8.53 -10.28 36.85
N HIS A 301 -7.43 -9.69 36.39
CA HIS A 301 -6.38 -9.09 37.22
C HIS A 301 -6.53 -7.57 37.39
N ALA A 302 -7.73 -7.03 37.11
CA ALA A 302 -8.08 -5.65 37.44
C ALA A 302 -7.98 -5.44 38.98
N GLY A 303 -7.27 -4.40 39.41
CA GLY A 303 -6.94 -4.12 40.80
C GLY A 303 -5.47 -4.38 41.16
N ASP A 304 -4.88 -5.46 40.63
CA ASP A 304 -3.46 -5.81 40.87
C ASP A 304 -2.54 -5.28 39.78
N TRP A 305 -2.96 -5.40 38.50
CA TRP A 305 -2.14 -5.00 37.34
C TRP A 305 -2.47 -3.58 36.85
N TYR A 306 -3.71 -3.14 37.02
CA TYR A 306 -4.14 -1.78 36.74
C TYR A 306 -5.33 -1.38 37.64
N PRO A 307 -5.54 -0.08 37.92
CA PRO A 307 -6.62 0.35 38.82
C PRO A 307 -8.00 -0.05 38.29
N ALA A 308 -8.84 -0.61 39.16
CA ALA A 308 -10.15 -1.16 38.79
C ALA A 308 -11.20 -0.09 38.42
N ASP A 309 -10.98 1.17 38.80
CA ASP A 309 -11.96 2.26 38.70
C ASP A 309 -11.89 3.03 37.36
N LEU A 310 -11.03 2.60 36.44
CA LEU A 310 -10.79 3.28 35.16
C LEU A 310 -11.77 2.79 34.08
N ALA A 311 -12.23 3.73 33.24
CA ALA A 311 -13.06 3.40 32.08
C ALA A 311 -12.31 2.50 31.09
N ASN A 312 -13.03 1.63 30.38
CA ASN A 312 -12.46 0.66 29.42
C ASN A 312 -11.63 1.29 28.29
N ASN A 313 -11.75 2.59 28.04
CA ASN A 313 -11.04 3.35 27.00
C ASN A 313 -9.83 4.14 27.54
N ASP A 314 -9.51 4.03 28.83
CA ASP A 314 -8.38 4.75 29.42
C ASP A 314 -7.05 4.02 29.14
N PHE A 315 -6.06 4.76 28.65
CA PHE A 315 -4.71 4.28 28.39
C PHE A 315 -3.99 3.78 29.66
N LYS A 316 -4.43 4.17 30.85
CA LYS A 316 -3.91 3.65 32.12
C LYS A 316 -4.56 2.32 32.55
N GLY A 317 -5.64 1.93 31.89
CA GLY A 317 -6.38 0.69 32.17
C GLY A 317 -6.19 -0.38 31.08
N LEU A 318 -7.25 -1.14 30.83
CA LEU A 318 -7.25 -2.24 29.87
C LEU A 318 -6.84 -1.82 28.44
N TYR A 319 -7.19 -0.59 28.02
CA TYR A 319 -6.85 -0.08 26.69
C TYR A 319 -5.35 0.10 26.49
N GLY A 320 -4.62 0.53 27.52
CA GLY A 320 -3.15 0.60 27.49
C GLY A 320 -2.51 -0.75 27.20
N TYR A 321 -2.94 -1.80 27.90
CA TYR A 321 -2.47 -3.16 27.65
C TYR A 321 -2.75 -3.63 26.22
N LYS A 322 -3.92 -3.28 25.65
CA LYS A 322 -4.23 -3.54 24.25
C LYS A 322 -3.21 -2.91 23.31
N VAL A 323 -2.95 -1.62 23.48
CA VAL A 323 -2.06 -0.86 22.60
C VAL A 323 -0.60 -1.30 22.76
N PHE A 324 -0.08 -1.35 23.99
CA PHE A 324 1.35 -1.61 24.23
C PHE A 324 1.76 -3.05 23.92
N ILE A 325 0.91 -4.05 24.19
CA ILE A 325 1.20 -5.44 23.80
C ILE A 325 1.24 -5.55 22.28
N SER A 326 0.30 -4.93 21.57
CA SER A 326 0.31 -4.90 20.10
C SER A 326 1.57 -4.23 19.54
N ILE A 327 1.96 -3.07 20.08
CA ILE A 327 3.19 -2.38 19.68
C ILE A 327 4.43 -3.24 19.93
N ALA A 328 4.51 -3.90 21.09
CA ALA A 328 5.63 -4.77 21.43
C ALA A 328 5.75 -5.97 20.48
N ILE A 329 4.61 -6.60 20.11
CA ILE A 329 4.60 -7.71 19.13
C ILE A 329 5.05 -7.21 17.76
N ILE A 330 4.53 -6.08 17.28
CA ILE A 330 4.91 -5.50 15.97
C ILE A 330 6.39 -5.13 15.96
N LEU A 331 6.90 -4.51 17.02
CA LEU A 331 8.30 -4.15 17.14
C LEU A 331 9.19 -5.40 17.21
N GLY A 332 8.77 -6.42 17.97
CA GLY A 332 9.48 -7.69 18.09
C GLY A 332 9.57 -8.43 16.76
N ASP A 333 8.48 -8.51 16.01
CA ASP A 333 8.47 -9.10 14.66
C ASP A 333 9.33 -8.29 13.68
N GLY A 334 9.26 -6.96 13.74
CA GLY A 334 10.11 -6.08 12.93
C GLY A 334 11.60 -6.30 13.19
N ILE A 335 12.01 -6.39 14.45
CA ILE A 335 13.39 -6.67 14.85
C ILE A 335 13.80 -8.08 14.42
N TYR A 336 12.95 -9.09 14.65
CA TYR A 336 13.23 -10.47 14.24
C TYR A 336 13.46 -10.58 12.74
N ASN A 337 12.59 -9.98 11.91
CA ASN A 337 12.72 -10.00 10.47
C ASN A 337 13.97 -9.25 9.99
N LEU A 338 14.29 -8.11 10.60
CA LEU A 338 15.51 -7.36 10.31
C LEU A 338 16.77 -8.21 10.60
N VAL A 339 16.84 -8.82 11.78
CA VAL A 339 17.97 -9.69 12.17
C VAL A 339 18.05 -10.90 11.25
N LYS A 340 16.92 -11.55 10.95
CA LYS A 340 16.86 -12.71 10.04
C LYS A 340 17.38 -12.37 8.64
N ILE A 341 16.95 -11.24 8.08
CA ILE A 341 17.42 -10.79 6.75
C ILE A 341 18.92 -10.55 6.79
N ILE A 342 19.43 -9.83 7.80
CA ILE A 342 20.88 -9.59 7.95
C ILE A 342 21.65 -10.91 8.04
N VAL A 343 21.20 -11.86 8.86
CA VAL A 343 21.86 -13.17 9.01
C VAL A 343 21.84 -13.95 7.70
N ILE A 344 20.72 -13.97 6.98
CA ILE A 344 20.62 -14.66 5.67
C ILE A 344 21.54 -13.97 4.66
N THR A 345 21.56 -12.64 4.60
CA THR A 345 22.43 -11.88 3.69
C THR A 345 23.90 -12.13 4.00
N ILE A 346 24.32 -12.09 5.27
CA ILE A 346 25.70 -12.39 5.67
C ILE A 346 26.05 -13.83 5.31
N ARG A 347 25.17 -14.79 5.60
CA ARG A 347 25.39 -16.20 5.28
C ARG A 347 25.56 -16.41 3.78
N GLU A 348 24.73 -15.77 2.96
CA GLU A 348 24.84 -15.87 1.51
C GLU A 348 26.08 -15.16 0.98
N MET A 349 26.42 -13.98 1.49
CA MET A 349 27.67 -13.28 1.13
C MET A 349 28.92 -14.12 1.48
N LEU A 350 28.94 -14.76 2.65
CA LEU A 350 30.03 -15.65 3.05
C LEU A 350 30.08 -16.91 2.17
N ARG A 351 28.92 -17.47 1.80
CA ARG A 351 28.80 -18.62 0.89
C ARG A 351 29.28 -18.25 -0.52
N THR A 352 28.87 -17.13 -1.09
CA THR A 352 29.36 -16.65 -2.39
C THR A 352 30.86 -16.40 -2.36
N ARG A 353 31.41 -15.82 -1.28
CA ARG A 353 32.87 -15.67 -1.10
C ARG A 353 33.60 -17.01 -1.05
N SER A 354 32.98 -18.03 -0.44
CA SER A 354 33.53 -19.39 -0.39
C SER A 354 33.45 -20.12 -1.75
N ILE A 355 32.41 -19.87 -2.54
CA ILE A 355 32.24 -20.45 -3.89
C ILE A 355 33.18 -19.76 -4.89
N GLN A 356 33.34 -18.44 -4.81
CA GLN A 356 34.26 -17.68 -5.66
C GLN A 356 35.72 -18.11 -5.45
N ASN A 357 36.07 -18.56 -4.24
CA ASN A 357 37.40 -19.09 -3.92
C ASN A 357 37.63 -20.53 -4.43
N SER A 358 36.61 -21.21 -4.99
CA SER A 358 36.69 -22.65 -5.26
C SER A 358 36.39 -23.13 -6.68
N LEU A 359 36.16 -22.29 -7.71
CA LEU A 359 36.38 -22.56 -9.17
C LEU A 359 35.66 -21.50 -10.06
N PRO A 360 36.15 -21.21 -11.28
CA PRO A 360 35.40 -20.48 -12.30
C PRO A 360 34.51 -21.47 -13.08
N VAL A 361 33.20 -21.46 -12.85
CA VAL A 361 32.25 -22.22 -13.68
C VAL A 361 31.86 -21.36 -14.88
N VAL A 362 32.55 -21.55 -16.00
CA VAL A 362 32.03 -21.20 -17.32
C VAL A 362 30.87 -22.16 -17.60
N THR A 363 29.65 -21.67 -17.58
CA THR A 363 28.49 -22.41 -18.09
C THR A 363 28.37 -22.08 -19.57
N GLU A 364 28.85 -22.95 -20.45
CA GLU A 364 28.56 -22.88 -21.88
C GLU A 364 27.07 -23.20 -22.08
N VAL A 365 26.28 -22.14 -22.27
CA VAL A 365 24.89 -22.22 -22.74
C VAL A 365 24.94 -22.24 -24.28
N PRO A 366 24.14 -23.07 -24.98
CA PRO A 366 24.18 -23.16 -26.45
C PRO A 366 24.07 -21.78 -27.11
N GLU A 367 24.99 -21.49 -28.03
CA GLU A 367 25.25 -20.16 -28.62
C GLU A 367 24.05 -19.53 -29.37
N GLY A 368 23.05 -20.33 -29.75
CA GLY A 368 21.85 -19.86 -30.47
C GLY A 368 20.85 -19.11 -29.58
N ASP A 369 20.42 -19.70 -28.47
CA ASP A 369 19.41 -19.11 -27.57
C ASP A 369 19.99 -17.95 -26.73
N SER A 370 21.28 -18.02 -26.39
CA SER A 370 21.95 -16.98 -25.60
C SER A 370 22.07 -15.67 -26.40
N SER A 371 22.29 -15.74 -27.71
CA SER A 371 22.43 -14.57 -28.57
C SER A 371 21.13 -13.79 -28.73
N GLU A 372 20.00 -14.47 -28.95
CA GLU A 372 18.68 -13.84 -29.05
C GLU A 372 18.25 -13.25 -27.70
N LEU A 373 18.41 -14.01 -26.60
CA LEU A 373 18.09 -13.54 -25.26
C LEU A 373 18.96 -12.33 -24.86
N GLN A 374 20.25 -12.32 -25.20
CA GLN A 374 21.13 -11.17 -24.96
C GLN A 374 20.73 -9.96 -25.80
N LEU A 375 20.30 -10.17 -27.05
CA LEU A 375 19.79 -9.09 -27.91
C LEU A 375 18.49 -8.50 -27.36
N GLU A 376 17.59 -9.35 -26.86
CA GLU A 376 16.36 -8.92 -26.17
C GLU A 376 16.68 -8.12 -24.90
N GLU A 377 17.59 -8.62 -24.06
CA GLU A 377 18.02 -7.92 -22.84
C GLU A 377 18.63 -6.55 -23.18
N LYS A 378 19.47 -6.47 -24.22
CA LYS A 378 20.06 -5.22 -24.69
C LYS A 378 19.01 -4.23 -25.16
N LYS A 379 18.04 -4.66 -25.97
CA LYS A 379 16.93 -3.81 -26.42
C LYS A 379 16.09 -3.30 -25.25
N ARG A 380 15.79 -4.15 -24.26
CA ARG A 380 15.04 -3.73 -23.06
C ARG A 380 15.82 -2.74 -22.21
N ALA A 381 17.12 -2.94 -22.05
CA ALA A 381 18.00 -2.02 -21.34
C ALA A 381 18.10 -0.67 -22.06
N GLU A 382 18.18 -0.67 -23.39
CA GLU A 382 18.19 0.54 -24.20
C GLU A 382 16.88 1.33 -24.05
N ILE A 383 15.72 0.67 -24.17
CA ILE A 383 14.41 1.28 -23.95
C ILE A 383 14.30 1.84 -22.53
N PHE A 384 14.78 1.10 -21.52
CA PHE A 384 14.73 1.53 -20.13
C PHE A 384 15.61 2.76 -19.85
N LEU A 385 16.76 2.86 -20.50
CA LEU A 385 17.71 3.98 -20.35
C LEU A 385 17.38 5.20 -21.21
N LYS A 386 16.64 5.01 -22.32
CA LYS A 386 16.25 6.09 -23.25
C LYS A 386 15.54 7.25 -22.57
N ASP A 387 14.67 6.97 -21.60
CA ASP A 387 13.86 7.96 -20.88
C ASP A 387 14.36 8.22 -19.43
N GLY A 388 15.67 8.09 -19.19
CA GLY A 388 16.28 8.28 -17.88
C GLY A 388 16.37 9.76 -17.44
N ILE A 389 15.95 10.06 -16.22
CA ILE A 389 16.17 11.39 -15.60
C ILE A 389 17.64 11.49 -15.18
N PRO A 390 18.36 12.59 -15.49
CA PRO A 390 19.75 12.77 -15.06
C PRO A 390 19.90 12.67 -13.54
N THR A 391 20.89 11.93 -13.07
CA THR A 391 21.13 11.69 -11.64
C THR A 391 21.42 12.98 -10.88
N TRP A 392 22.10 13.95 -11.50
CA TRP A 392 22.35 15.27 -10.90
C TRP A 392 21.04 16.05 -10.67
N PHE A 393 20.08 15.97 -11.59
CA PHE A 393 18.77 16.61 -11.42
C PHE A 393 17.96 15.95 -10.29
N ALA A 394 18.03 14.63 -10.18
CA ALA A 394 17.39 13.93 -9.08
C ALA A 394 18.04 14.24 -7.73
N ALA A 395 19.38 14.29 -7.67
CA ALA A 395 20.11 14.64 -6.46
C ALA A 395 19.84 16.08 -6.02
N SER A 396 19.81 17.05 -6.94
CA SER A 396 19.50 18.43 -6.62
C SER A 396 18.04 18.61 -6.18
N GLY A 397 17.09 17.94 -6.84
CA GLY A 397 15.69 17.90 -6.44
C GLY A 397 15.49 17.30 -5.04
N TYR A 398 16.18 16.21 -4.74
CA TYR A 398 16.17 15.59 -3.41
C TYR A 398 16.73 16.52 -2.34
N VAL A 399 17.91 17.11 -2.56
CA VAL A 399 18.54 18.03 -1.59
C VAL A 399 17.68 19.27 -1.36
N GLY A 400 17.11 19.85 -2.43
CA GLY A 400 16.23 21.02 -2.34
C GLY A 400 14.96 20.73 -1.53
N LEU A 401 14.28 19.62 -1.83
CA LEU A 401 13.06 19.23 -1.10
C LEU A 401 13.35 18.77 0.32
N ALA A 402 14.48 18.10 0.56
CA ALA A 402 14.91 17.74 1.91
C ALA A 402 15.18 18.99 2.75
N ALA A 403 15.86 20.00 2.20
CA ALA A 403 16.10 21.26 2.87
C ALA A 403 14.79 22.01 3.19
N ILE A 404 13.82 22.03 2.26
CA ILE A 404 12.49 22.60 2.47
C ILE A 404 11.72 21.81 3.55
N SER A 405 11.76 20.48 3.50
CA SER A 405 11.11 19.60 4.48
C SER A 405 11.66 19.86 5.88
N ILE A 406 12.99 19.88 6.03
CA ILE A 406 13.68 20.16 7.29
C ILE A 406 13.34 21.57 7.79
N GLY A 407 13.41 22.59 6.92
CA GLY A 407 13.05 23.97 7.29
C GLY A 407 11.60 24.12 7.71
N SER A 408 10.68 23.43 7.03
CA SER A 408 9.25 23.45 7.35
C SER A 408 8.92 22.69 8.64
N GLN A 409 9.54 21.53 8.89
CA GLN A 409 9.37 20.76 10.14
C GLN A 409 9.95 21.50 11.33
N ILE A 410 11.13 22.10 11.20
CA ILE A 410 11.75 22.89 12.27
C ILE A 410 10.86 24.11 12.62
N GLY A 411 10.25 24.75 11.63
CA GLY A 411 9.31 25.86 11.85
C GLY A 411 7.95 25.46 12.44
N VAL A 412 7.52 24.21 12.26
CA VAL A 412 6.20 23.71 12.69
C VAL A 412 6.25 22.94 14.01
N LEU A 413 7.29 22.14 14.25
CA LEU A 413 7.39 21.26 15.43
C LEU A 413 8.14 21.91 16.61
N HIS A 414 8.91 22.97 16.37
CA HIS A 414 9.70 23.65 17.42
C HIS A 414 9.78 25.18 17.24
N PRO A 415 8.64 25.91 17.21
CA PRO A 415 8.66 27.37 17.11
C PRO A 415 9.39 28.04 18.30
N HIS A 416 9.35 27.44 19.50
CA HIS A 416 10.01 27.99 20.69
C HIS A 416 11.47 27.51 20.89
N THR A 417 11.84 26.28 20.54
CA THR A 417 13.22 25.80 20.70
C THR A 417 14.17 26.55 19.78
N VAL A 418 13.75 26.86 18.54
CA VAL A 418 14.53 27.67 17.62
C VAL A 418 14.63 29.11 18.10
N ARG A 419 13.52 29.70 18.58
CA ARG A 419 13.50 31.08 19.06
C ARG A 419 14.32 31.24 20.36
N SER A 420 14.31 30.23 21.24
CA SER A 420 15.12 30.15 22.46
C SER A 420 16.60 29.92 22.15
N VAL A 421 16.93 29.03 21.22
CA VAL A 421 18.33 28.75 20.83
C VAL A 421 18.92 29.96 20.11
N PHE A 422 18.18 30.60 19.21
CA PHE A 422 18.62 31.85 18.56
C PHE A 422 18.69 33.03 19.53
N SER A 423 17.80 33.15 20.52
CA SER A 423 17.92 34.19 21.55
C SER A 423 19.12 33.95 22.47
N SER A 424 19.38 32.69 22.86
CA SER A 424 20.56 32.33 23.66
C SER A 424 21.87 32.49 22.87
N LEU A 425 21.90 32.15 21.58
CA LEU A 425 23.04 32.42 20.70
C LEU A 425 23.27 33.92 20.51
N ARG A 426 22.21 34.72 20.36
CA ARG A 426 22.33 36.20 20.32
C ARG A 426 22.87 36.77 21.63
N GLN A 427 22.42 36.26 22.77
CA GLN A 427 22.93 36.69 24.08
C GLN A 427 24.39 36.27 24.29
N GLN A 428 24.79 35.07 23.86
CA GLN A 428 26.18 34.63 23.93
C GLN A 428 27.08 35.44 23.00
N LEU A 429 26.67 35.69 21.75
CA LEU A 429 27.44 36.55 20.82
C LEU A 429 27.57 37.98 21.35
N ALA A 430 26.50 38.56 21.90
CA ALA A 430 26.53 39.89 22.50
C ALA A 430 27.41 39.97 23.78
N GLN A 431 27.63 38.86 24.49
CA GLN A 431 28.57 38.78 25.61
C GLN A 431 30.02 38.58 25.19
N THR A 432 30.28 38.19 23.94
CA THR A 432 31.65 37.94 23.44
C THR A 432 32.25 39.16 22.73
N GLU A 433 31.42 40.16 22.39
CA GLU A 433 31.84 41.44 21.77
C GLU A 433 31.93 42.61 22.78
N GLY A 434 31.84 42.34 24.09
CA GLY A 434 31.88 43.34 25.17
C GLY A 434 33.18 43.36 25.95
#